data_AF-A0A410NTR0-F1
#
_entry.id   AF-A0A410NTR0-F1
#
_cell.length_a   1.000
_cell.length_b   1.000
_cell.length_c   1.000
_cell.angle_alpha   90.00
_cell.angle_beta   90.00
_cell.angle_gamma   90.00
#
_symmetry.space_group_name_H-M   'P 1'
#
loop_
_entity.id
_entity.type
_entity.pdbx_description
1 polymer ?
#
loop_
_entity_poly.entity_id
_entity_poly.type
_entity_poly.pdbx_seq_one_letter_code
_entity_poly.pdbx_strand_id
1 'polypeptide(L)'
;MKRFLTIRRLSFIFFSLFAVTLAGVFILQRFWVDPGERCAAKGYWYDLETRICAQPIYIPDITGRPAGTTRAEASNKANQELLVLEDQVNAEKRARAAATEAERERVNALRSQ
;
A
#
# COMPACT_ATOMS: atom_id res chain seq x y z
N MET A 1 -45.20 -23.41 44.68
CA MET A 1 -44.04 -22.82 43.97
C MET A 1 -43.80 -23.51 42.62
N LYS A 2 -44.66 -23.30 41.60
CA LYS A 2 -44.45 -23.73 40.18
C LYS A 2 -45.16 -22.79 39.18
N ARG A 3 -45.29 -21.50 39.52
CA ARG A 3 -46.14 -20.54 38.77
C ARG A 3 -45.65 -20.27 37.34
N PHE A 4 -44.39 -20.58 37.05
CA PHE A 4 -43.73 -20.36 35.75
C PHE A 4 -43.58 -21.63 34.90
N LEU A 5 -43.95 -22.80 35.42
CA LEU A 5 -43.75 -24.11 34.77
C LEU A 5 -45.01 -24.64 34.06
N THR A 6 -46.02 -23.80 33.83
CA THR A 6 -47.14 -24.20 32.97
C THR A 6 -46.70 -24.12 31.51
N ILE A 7 -47.02 -25.14 30.71
CA ILE A 7 -46.64 -25.24 29.30
C ILE A 7 -46.88 -23.93 28.56
N ARG A 8 -48.06 -23.32 28.73
CA ARG A 8 -48.42 -22.04 28.11
C ARG A 8 -47.41 -20.92 28.41
N ARG A 9 -47.00 -20.74 29.67
CA ARG A 9 -46.07 -19.65 30.06
C ARG A 9 -44.65 -19.96 29.60
N LEU A 10 -44.24 -21.22 29.69
CA LEU A 10 -42.92 -21.66 29.22
C LEU A 10 -42.79 -21.46 27.70
N SER A 11 -43.82 -21.78 26.92
CA SER A 11 -43.85 -21.53 25.48
C SER A 11 -43.71 -20.04 25.17
N PHE A 12 -44.43 -19.16 25.87
CA PHE A 12 -44.29 -17.71 25.66
C PHE A 12 -42.87 -17.21 25.94
N ILE A 13 -42.26 -17.65 27.04
CA ILE A 13 -40.88 -17.28 27.39
C ILE A 13 -39.89 -17.79 26.33
N PHE A 14 -40.07 -19.03 25.87
CA PHE A 14 -39.22 -19.61 24.85
C PHE A 14 -39.33 -18.84 23.53
N PHE A 15 -40.54 -18.61 23.03
CA PHE A 15 -40.75 -17.89 21.78
C PHE A 15 -40.30 -16.45 21.86
N SER A 16 -40.49 -15.77 23.00
CA SER A 16 -39.98 -14.40 23.17
C SER A 16 -38.46 -14.37 23.16
N LEU A 17 -37.80 -15.31 23.85
CA LEU A 17 -36.34 -15.38 23.86
C LEU A 17 -35.82 -15.70 22.45
N PHE A 18 -36.43 -16.66 21.77
CA PHE A 18 -36.09 -17.03 20.39
C PHE A 18 -36.25 -15.85 19.41
N ALA A 19 -37.34 -15.09 19.53
CA ALA A 19 -37.56 -13.91 18.69
C ALA A 19 -36.49 -12.84 18.96
N VAL A 20 -36.12 -12.61 20.21
CA VAL A 20 -35.08 -11.63 20.59
C VAL A 20 -33.71 -12.07 20.07
N THR A 21 -33.34 -13.35 20.18
CA THR A 21 -32.05 -13.84 19.66
C THR A 21 -31.99 -13.75 18.13
N LEU A 22 -33.06 -14.13 17.43
CA LEU A 22 -33.14 -13.95 15.97
C LEU A 22 -33.00 -12.49 15.56
N ALA A 23 -33.72 -11.58 16.22
CA ALA A 23 -33.59 -10.15 15.95
C ALA A 23 -32.15 -9.66 16.16
N GLY A 24 -31.47 -10.14 17.20
CA GLY A 24 -30.05 -9.86 17.43
C GLY A 24 -29.16 -10.34 16.28
N VAL A 25 -29.39 -11.53 15.75
CA VAL A 25 -28.66 -12.06 14.59
C VAL A 25 -28.89 -11.19 13.35
N PHE A 26 -30.13 -10.80 13.06
CA PHE A 26 -30.42 -9.92 11.92
C PHE A 26 -29.76 -8.55 12.04
N ILE A 27 -29.73 -7.97 13.25
CA ILE A 27 -29.01 -6.72 13.51
C ILE A 27 -27.52 -6.91 13.24
N LEU A 28 -26.90 -7.96 13.78
CA LEU A 28 -25.49 -8.24 13.55
C LEU A 28 -25.19 -8.37 12.04
N GLN A 29 -26.01 -9.14 11.33
CA GLN A 29 -25.83 -9.35 9.90
C GLN A 29 -25.94 -8.03 9.12
N ARG A 30 -26.98 -7.24 9.38
CA ARG A 30 -27.26 -6.01 8.64
C ARG A 30 -26.23 -4.90 8.84
N PHE A 31 -25.63 -4.83 10.02
CA PHE A 31 -24.73 -3.75 10.42
C PHE A 31 -23.25 -4.11 10.38
N TRP A 32 -22.88 -5.40 10.49
CA TRP A 32 -21.47 -5.83 10.46
C TRP A 32 -21.12 -6.71 9.26
N VAL A 33 -22.00 -7.63 8.86
CA VAL A 33 -21.68 -8.62 7.80
C VAL A 33 -22.00 -8.06 6.41
N ASP A 34 -23.24 -7.61 6.18
CA ASP A 34 -23.68 -7.10 4.88
C ASP A 34 -22.84 -5.94 4.32
N PRO A 35 -22.36 -4.98 5.13
CA PRO A 35 -21.47 -3.94 4.62
C PRO A 35 -20.16 -4.51 4.07
N GLY A 36 -19.61 -5.55 4.71
CA GLY A 36 -18.40 -6.22 4.26
C GLY A 36 -18.60 -6.94 2.94
N GLU A 37 -19.66 -7.74 2.82
CA GLU A 37 -20.02 -8.42 1.59
C GLU A 37 -20.22 -7.44 0.41
N ARG A 38 -20.93 -6.33 0.65
CA ARG A 38 -21.13 -5.28 -0.38
C ARG A 38 -19.83 -4.58 -0.77
N CYS A 39 -18.88 -4.45 0.15
CA CYS A 39 -17.58 -3.86 -0.12
C CYS A 39 -16.70 -4.80 -0.95
N ALA A 40 -16.62 -6.07 -0.54
CA ALA A 40 -15.89 -7.11 -1.24
C ALA A 40 -16.45 -7.36 -2.66
N ALA A 41 -17.78 -7.34 -2.82
CA ALA A 41 -18.43 -7.46 -4.13
C ALA A 41 -18.05 -6.33 -5.10
N LYS A 42 -17.60 -5.18 -4.60
CA LYS A 42 -17.11 -4.05 -5.40
C LYS A 42 -15.59 -4.10 -5.64
N GLY A 43 -14.90 -5.15 -5.19
CA GLY A 43 -13.44 -5.29 -5.30
C GLY A 43 -12.65 -4.48 -4.27
N TYR A 44 -13.30 -3.96 -3.24
CA TYR A 44 -12.67 -3.23 -2.16
C TYR A 44 -12.43 -4.14 -0.95
N TRP A 45 -11.61 -3.67 0.00
CA TRP A 45 -11.34 -4.36 1.26
C TRP A 45 -12.19 -3.76 2.38
N TYR A 46 -12.98 -4.59 3.07
CA TYR A 46 -13.71 -4.13 4.25
C TYR A 46 -12.85 -4.25 5.51
N ASP A 47 -12.57 -3.12 6.14
CA ASP A 47 -11.93 -3.12 7.45
C ASP A 47 -13.01 -3.22 8.54
N LEU A 48 -12.99 -4.32 9.30
CA LEU A 48 -13.97 -4.59 10.35
C LEU A 48 -13.78 -3.67 11.57
N GLU A 49 -12.55 -3.22 11.84
CA GLU A 49 -12.22 -2.40 13.00
C GLU A 49 -12.77 -0.98 12.83
N THR A 50 -12.45 -0.34 11.71
CA THR A 50 -12.90 1.02 11.41
C THR A 50 -14.22 1.09 10.65
N ARG A 51 -14.73 -0.07 10.18
CA ARG A 51 -15.97 -0.22 9.39
C ARG A 51 -15.95 0.54 8.07
N ILE A 52 -14.76 0.75 7.49
CA ILE A 52 -14.61 1.43 6.20
C ILE A 52 -14.44 0.42 5.07
N CYS A 53 -14.86 0.84 3.87
CA CYS A 53 -14.58 0.13 2.63
C CYS A 53 -13.36 0.77 1.98
N ALA A 54 -12.19 0.18 2.17
CA ALA A 54 -10.90 0.70 1.73
C ALA A 54 -10.53 0.20 0.33
N GLN A 55 -9.81 1.04 -0.42
CA GLN A 55 -9.26 0.65 -1.72
C GLN A 55 -7.96 -0.12 -1.51
N PRO A 56 -7.88 -1.40 -1.94
CA PRO A 56 -6.62 -2.11 -1.95
C PRO A 56 -5.70 -1.44 -2.97
N ILE A 57 -4.48 -1.11 -2.55
CA ILE A 57 -3.48 -0.54 -3.46
C ILE A 57 -2.36 -1.54 -3.63
N TYR A 58 -2.04 -1.83 -4.89
CA TYR A 58 -0.93 -2.69 -5.22
C TYR A 58 0.39 -1.92 -5.05
N ILE A 59 1.26 -2.42 -4.16
CA ILE A 59 2.50 -1.72 -3.77
C ILE A 59 3.41 -1.39 -4.97
N PRO A 60 3.60 -2.29 -5.96
CA PRO A 60 4.32 -1.97 -7.20
C PRO A 60 3.78 -0.75 -7.94
N ASP A 61 2.47 -0.52 -7.96
CA ASP A 61 1.86 0.60 -8.70
C ASP A 61 2.24 1.96 -8.09
N ILE A 62 2.37 2.03 -6.76
CA ILE A 62 2.80 3.27 -6.08
C ILE A 62 4.32 3.42 -6.13
N THR A 63 5.04 2.31 -5.91
CA THR A 63 6.49 2.36 -5.70
C THR A 63 7.30 2.30 -6.99
N GLY A 64 6.67 1.96 -8.12
CA GLY A 64 7.34 1.73 -9.40
C GLY A 64 8.30 0.53 -9.40
N ARG A 65 8.34 -0.24 -8.31
CA ARG A 65 9.22 -1.41 -8.18
C ARG A 65 8.58 -2.61 -8.85
N PRO A 66 9.36 -3.47 -9.54
CA PRO A 66 8.82 -4.70 -10.11
C PRO A 66 8.20 -5.59 -9.03
N ALA A 67 7.13 -6.28 -9.40
CA ALA A 67 6.49 -7.28 -8.55
C ALA A 67 7.50 -8.39 -8.18
N GLY A 68 7.51 -8.79 -6.91
CA GLY A 68 8.41 -9.84 -6.41
C GLY A 68 9.83 -9.38 -6.08
N THR A 69 10.20 -8.13 -6.40
CA THR A 69 11.50 -7.57 -6.00
C THR A 69 11.46 -7.03 -4.58
N THR A 70 12.45 -7.40 -3.78
CA THR A 70 12.58 -6.83 -2.43
C THR A 70 12.98 -5.36 -2.48
N ARG A 71 12.70 -4.62 -1.40
CA ARG A 71 13.17 -3.22 -1.28
C ARG A 71 14.69 -3.13 -1.44
N ALA A 72 15.42 -4.09 -0.88
CA ALA A 72 16.89 -4.10 -0.89
C ALA A 72 17.44 -4.28 -2.30
N GLU A 73 16.93 -5.25 -3.06
CA GLU A 73 17.34 -5.49 -4.45
C GLU A 73 17.08 -4.28 -5.34
N ALA A 74 15.89 -3.67 -5.25
CA ALA A 74 15.55 -2.48 -6.04
C ALA A 74 16.48 -1.31 -5.70
N SER A 75 16.80 -1.10 -4.43
CA SER A 75 17.73 -0.05 -3.99
C SER A 75 19.15 -0.30 -4.47
N ASN A 76 19.62 -1.55 -4.41
CA ASN A 76 20.97 -1.91 -4.84
C ASN A 76 21.14 -1.69 -6.34
N LYS A 77 20.14 -2.07 -7.15
CA LYS A 77 20.16 -1.83 -8.59
C LYS A 77 20.22 -0.33 -8.92
N ALA A 78 19.36 0.48 -8.29
CA ALA A 78 19.38 1.93 -8.48
C ALA A 78 20.74 2.55 -8.08
N ASN A 79 21.34 2.09 -6.98
CA ASN A 79 22.66 2.56 -6.56
C ASN A 79 23.75 2.19 -7.57
N GLN A 80 23.71 0.99 -8.15
CA GLN A 80 24.66 0.59 -9.20
C GLN A 80 24.54 1.47 -10.44
N GLU A 81 23.31 1.79 -10.87
CA GLU A 81 23.07 2.70 -11.99
C GLU A 81 23.62 4.11 -11.73
N LEU A 82 23.51 4.62 -10.50
CA LEU A 82 24.08 5.91 -10.10
C LEU A 82 25.61 5.93 -10.17
N LEU A 83 26.29 4.87 -9.71
CA LEU A 83 27.74 4.78 -9.77
C LEU A 83 28.25 4.82 -11.22
N VAL A 84 27.58 4.11 -12.13
CA VAL A 84 27.93 4.13 -13.56
C VAL A 84 27.79 5.52 -14.17
N LEU A 85 26.73 6.26 -13.82
CA LEU A 85 26.53 7.63 -14.27
C LEU A 85 27.60 8.57 -13.70
N GLU A 86 27.96 8.41 -12.43
CA GLU A 86 28.99 9.21 -11.79
C GLU A 86 30.36 9.01 -12.46
N ASP A 87 30.71 7.78 -12.83
CA ASP A 87 31.91 7.47 -13.59
C ASP A 87 31.92 8.15 -14.96
N GLN A 88 30.79 8.13 -15.69
CA GLN A 88 30.66 8.80 -17.00
C GLN A 88 30.84 10.32 -16.88
N VAL A 89 30.18 10.94 -15.90
CA VAL A 89 30.29 12.38 -15.64
C VAL A 89 31.72 12.77 -15.27
N ASN A 90 32.41 11.94 -14.47
CA ASN A 90 33.80 12.18 -14.10
C ASN A 90 34.76 12.00 -15.28
N ALA A 91 34.50 11.07 -16.20
CA ALA A 91 35.26 10.94 -17.44
C ALA A 91 35.09 12.18 -18.33
N GLU A 92 33.85 12.66 -18.51
CA GLU A 92 33.57 13.85 -19.31
C GLU A 92 34.21 15.11 -18.71
N LYS A 93 34.13 15.29 -17.38
CA LYS A 93 34.79 16.39 -16.68
C LYS A 93 36.30 16.40 -16.92
N ARG A 94 36.95 15.23 -16.87
CA ARG A 94 38.39 15.10 -17.15
C ARG A 94 38.72 15.48 -18.61
N ALA A 95 37.92 15.02 -19.57
CA ALA A 95 38.12 15.36 -20.99
C ALA A 95 37.96 16.87 -21.23
N ARG A 96 36.94 17.50 -20.64
CA ARG A 96 36.71 18.96 -20.72
C ARG A 96 37.84 19.76 -20.06
N ALA A 97 38.34 19.31 -18.92
CA ALA A 97 39.47 19.94 -18.23
C ALA A 97 40.73 19.91 -19.10
N ALA A 98 41.07 18.75 -19.67
CA ALA A 98 42.20 18.61 -20.58
C ALA A 98 42.07 19.49 -21.84
N ALA A 99 40.86 19.57 -22.44
CA ALA A 99 40.61 20.45 -23.57
C ALA A 99 40.75 21.94 -23.21
N THR A 100 40.31 22.33 -22.02
CA THR A 100 40.43 23.71 -21.51
C THR A 100 41.90 24.07 -21.26
N GLU A 101 42.69 23.14 -20.71
CA GLU A 101 44.13 23.33 -20.49
C GLU A 101 44.88 23.49 -21.82
N ALA A 102 44.63 22.62 -22.79
CA ALA A 102 45.21 22.72 -24.13
C ALA A 102 44.87 24.06 -24.82
N GLU A 103 43.63 24.53 -24.68
CA GLU A 103 43.21 25.83 -25.23
C GLU A 103 43.88 27.01 -24.51
N ARG A 104 44.04 26.94 -23.18
CA ARG A 104 44.77 27.95 -22.40
C ARG A 104 46.23 28.03 -22.86
N GLU A 105 46.89 26.90 -23.06
CA GLU A 105 48.26 26.84 -23.59
C GLU A 105 48.36 27.48 -24.98
N ARG A 106 47.41 27.15 -25.87
CA ARG A 106 47.33 27.75 -27.22
C ARG A 106 47.19 29.27 -27.18
N VAL A 107 46.29 29.79 -26.35
CA VAL A 107 46.06 31.23 -26.19
C VAL A 107 47.28 31.93 -25.58
N ASN A 108 47.94 31.31 -24.60
CA ASN A 108 49.15 31.88 -23.99
C ASN A 108 50.31 31.95 -25.00
N ALA A 109 50.50 30.91 -25.81
CA ALA A 109 51.53 30.90 -26.86
C ALA A 109 51.31 32.01 -27.90
N LEU A 110 50.06 32.29 -28.28
CA LEU A 110 49.69 33.38 -29.18
C LEU A 110 49.92 34.77 -28.56
N ARG A 111 49.76 34.92 -27.23
CA ARG A 111 50.00 36.18 -26.51
C ARG A 111 51.49 36.51 -26.31
N SER A 112 52.36 35.51 -26.37
CA SER A 112 53.81 35.66 -26.19
C SER A 112 54.59 35.94 -27.48
N GLN A 113 53.90 35.97 -28.63
CA GLN A 113 54.43 36.42 -29.92
C GLN A 113 54.10 37.91 -30.13
#